data_AF-A0A060NMV4-F1
#
_entry.id   AF-A0A060NMV4-F1
#
_cell.length_a   1.000
_cell.length_b   1.000
_cell.length_c   1.000
_cell.angle_alpha   90.00
_cell.angle_beta   90.00
_cell.angle_gamma   90.00
#
_symmetry.space_group_name_H-M   'P 1'
#
loop_
_entity.id
_entity.type
_entity.pdbx_description
1 polymer ?
#
loop_
_entity_poly.entity_id
_entity_poly.type
_entity_poly.pdbx_seq_one_letter_code
_entity_poly.pdbx_strand_id
1 'polypeptide(L)'
;MHAARQPGSSPGQASRVHYERHRPEQTALYRLVQQHAASFIAHTEASTGAALPQFVKDEFDAFLECGILAHGFLRLRCGDCGH
;
A
#
# COMPACT_ATOMS: atom_id res chain seq x y z
N MET A 1 31.16 -23.32 39.87
CA MET A 1 30.65 -21.94 39.99
C MET A 1 29.88 -21.61 38.70
N HIS A 2 28.59 -21.99 38.62
CA HIS A 2 27.76 -21.67 37.45
C HIS A 2 27.10 -20.31 37.70
N ALA A 3 27.42 -19.32 36.85
CA ALA A 3 26.79 -18.01 36.89
C ALA A 3 25.36 -18.10 36.34
N ALA A 4 24.37 -17.73 37.15
CA ALA A 4 22.98 -17.61 36.74
C ALA A 4 22.83 -16.42 35.77
N ARG A 5 22.23 -16.67 34.61
CA ARG A 5 21.89 -15.66 33.61
C ARG A 5 20.69 -14.86 34.14
N GLN A 6 20.86 -13.57 34.36
CA GLN A 6 19.80 -12.70 34.90
C GLN A 6 18.68 -12.47 33.86
N PRO A 7 17.41 -12.38 34.28
CA PRO A 7 16.30 -12.12 33.38
C PRO A 7 16.11 -10.61 33.13
N GLY A 8 15.96 -10.27 31.86
CA GLY A 8 15.01 -9.26 31.38
C GLY A 8 15.39 -7.81 31.59
N SER A 9 16.06 -7.23 30.58
CA SER A 9 15.92 -5.81 30.27
C SER A 9 14.43 -5.53 30.06
N SER A 10 13.79 -4.76 30.95
CA SER A 10 12.46 -4.23 30.70
C SER A 10 12.50 -3.42 29.40
N PRO A 11 11.73 -3.74 28.36
CA PRO A 11 11.62 -2.87 27.21
C PRO A 11 10.88 -1.62 27.70
N GLY A 12 11.66 -0.58 27.97
CA GLY A 12 11.15 0.74 28.29
C GLY A 12 10.20 1.18 27.19
N GLN A 13 8.92 1.33 27.56
CA GLN A 13 7.94 2.23 26.96
C GLN A 13 8.19 2.59 25.48
N ALA A 14 8.14 1.59 24.60
CA ALA A 14 7.86 1.89 23.20
C ALA A 14 6.47 2.54 23.18
N SER A 15 6.37 3.78 22.69
CA SER A 15 5.04 4.33 22.41
C SER A 15 4.34 3.30 21.53
N ARG A 16 3.14 2.87 21.92
CA ARG A 16 2.35 1.99 21.05
C ARG A 16 2.06 2.80 19.80
N VAL A 17 2.84 2.58 18.74
CA VAL A 17 2.53 3.10 17.42
C VAL A 17 1.21 2.47 17.04
N HIS A 18 0.14 3.26 17.13
CA HIS A 18 -1.18 2.82 16.71
C HIS A 18 -1.16 2.77 15.19
N TYR A 19 -1.32 1.56 14.64
CA TYR A 19 -1.47 1.40 13.21
C TYR A 19 -2.69 2.20 12.74
N GLU A 20 -2.45 3.17 11.89
CA GLU A 20 -3.51 3.86 11.16
C GLU A 20 -3.61 3.25 9.75
N ARG A 21 -4.83 2.87 9.38
CA ARG A 21 -5.10 2.31 8.06
C ARG A 21 -4.78 3.36 6.99
N HIS A 22 -4.03 2.95 5.97
CA HIS A 22 -3.87 3.74 4.76
C HIS A 22 -5.22 3.93 4.02
N ARG A 23 -5.55 5.17 3.65
CA ARG A 23 -6.76 5.55 2.92
C ARG A 23 -6.38 6.14 1.56
N PRO A 24 -6.01 5.32 0.57
CA PRO A 24 -5.52 5.79 -0.73
C PRO A 24 -6.53 6.73 -1.40
N GLU A 25 -7.84 6.50 -1.22
CA GLU A 25 -8.94 7.33 -1.74
C GLU A 25 -8.90 8.80 -1.27
N GLN A 26 -8.14 9.09 -0.22
CA GLN A 26 -7.95 10.44 0.32
C GLN A 26 -6.70 11.14 -0.20
N THR A 27 -5.80 10.41 -0.87
CA THR A 27 -4.56 10.96 -1.41
C THR A 27 -4.81 11.73 -2.70
N ALA A 28 -3.98 12.75 -2.96
CA ALA A 28 -4.09 13.55 -4.18
C ALA A 28 -3.85 12.71 -5.45
N LEU A 29 -2.82 11.85 -5.43
CA LEU A 29 -2.49 11.00 -6.57
C LEU A 29 -3.64 10.06 -6.93
N TYR A 30 -4.22 9.37 -5.94
CA TYR A 30 -5.34 8.47 -6.20
C TYR A 30 -6.51 9.20 -6.85
N ARG A 31 -6.90 10.37 -6.33
CA ARG A 31 -8.01 11.14 -6.89
C ARG A 31 -7.72 11.61 -8.32
N LEU A 32 -6.50 12.05 -8.61
CA LEU A 32 -6.10 12.44 -9.97
C LEU A 32 -6.20 11.26 -10.93
N VAL A 33 -5.67 10.09 -10.54
CA VAL A 33 -5.73 8.88 -11.37
C VAL A 33 -7.18 8.44 -11.56
N GLN A 34 -7.97 8.38 -10.49
CA GLN A 34 -9.38 7.99 -10.55
C GLN A 34 -10.19 8.89 -11.49
N GLN A 35 -9.90 10.20 -11.48
CA GLN A 35 -10.62 11.18 -12.28
C GLN A 35 -10.17 11.21 -13.75
N HIS A 36 -8.90 10.88 -14.03
CA HIS A 36 -8.30 11.20 -15.33
C HIS A 36 -7.71 10.01 -16.10
N ALA A 37 -7.56 8.82 -15.50
CA ALA A 37 -6.91 7.68 -16.15
C ALA A 37 -7.53 7.34 -17.52
N ALA A 38 -8.85 7.23 -17.61
CA ALA A 38 -9.54 6.89 -18.86
C ALA A 38 -9.31 7.95 -19.95
N SER A 39 -9.39 9.24 -19.60
CA SER A 39 -9.14 10.34 -20.55
C SER A 39 -7.67 10.41 -20.97
N PHE A 40 -6.75 10.16 -20.04
CA PHE A 40 -5.32 10.10 -20.33
C PHE A 40 -4.99 8.97 -21.31
N ILE A 41 -5.53 7.77 -21.08
CA ILE A 41 -5.36 6.61 -21.97
C ILE A 41 -5.89 6.94 -23.36
N ALA A 42 -7.13 7.39 -23.47
CA ALA A 42 -7.76 7.71 -24.75
C ALA A 42 -6.99 8.81 -25.52
N HIS A 43 -6.56 9.86 -24.82
CA HIS A 43 -5.76 10.93 -25.41
C HIS A 43 -4.40 10.43 -25.91
N THR A 44 -3.74 9.58 -25.14
CA THR A 44 -2.42 9.02 -25.49
C THR A 44 -2.52 8.13 -26.73
N GLU A 45 -3.53 7.25 -26.79
CA GLU A 45 -3.74 6.38 -27.95
C GLU A 45 -4.08 7.19 -29.21
N ALA A 46 -4.92 8.23 -29.07
CA ALA A 46 -5.27 9.12 -30.18
C ALA A 46 -4.07 9.93 -30.70
N SER A 47 -3.22 10.44 -29.80
CA SER A 47 -2.07 11.29 -30.15
C SER A 47 -0.89 10.49 -30.74
N THR A 48 -0.71 9.25 -30.30
CA THR A 48 0.35 8.37 -30.81
C THR A 48 -0.09 7.56 -32.04
N GLY A 49 -1.39 7.42 -32.28
CA GLY A 49 -1.95 6.59 -33.34
C GLY A 49 -1.83 5.09 -33.07
N ALA A 50 -1.52 4.70 -31.84
CA ALA A 50 -1.33 3.31 -31.43
C ALA A 50 -2.03 3.03 -30.10
N ALA A 51 -2.56 1.82 -29.96
CA ALA A 51 -3.09 1.37 -28.68
C ALA A 51 -1.94 1.24 -27.66
N LEU A 52 -2.20 1.61 -26.41
CA LEU A 52 -1.28 1.36 -25.33
C LEU A 52 -1.22 -0.16 -25.06
N PRO A 53 -0.04 -0.70 -24.69
CA PRO A 53 0.04 -2.08 -24.23
C PRO A 53 -0.94 -2.35 -23.10
N GLN A 54 -1.56 -3.53 -23.11
CA GLN A 54 -2.62 -3.89 -22.17
C GLN A 54 -2.19 -3.71 -20.70
N PHE A 55 -0.96 -4.10 -20.37
CA PHE A 55 -0.44 -3.99 -19.01
C PHE A 55 -0.51 -2.55 -18.47
N VAL A 56 -0.41 -1.52 -19.32
CA VAL A 56 -0.50 -0.13 -18.85
C VAL A 56 -1.89 0.17 -18.30
N LYS A 57 -2.95 -0.33 -18.95
CA LYS A 57 -4.33 -0.16 -18.51
C LYS A 57 -4.58 -0.99 -17.24
N ASP A 58 -4.10 -2.23 -17.24
CA ASP A 58 -4.21 -3.13 -16.10
C ASP A 58 -3.55 -2.54 -14.84
N GLU A 59 -2.40 -1.88 -14.98
CA GLU A 59 -1.72 -1.23 -13.85
C GLU A 59 -2.45 0.01 -13.32
N PHE A 60 -3.14 0.77 -14.18
CA PHE A 60 -4.02 1.85 -13.71
C PHE A 60 -5.19 1.30 -12.88
N ASP A 61 -5.80 0.21 -13.35
CA ASP A 61 -6.88 -0.46 -12.63
C ASP A 61 -6.35 -1.03 -11.30
N ALA A 62 -5.25 -1.78 -11.33
CA ALA A 62 -4.62 -2.34 -10.13
C ALA A 62 -4.23 -1.27 -9.10
N PHE A 63 -3.75 -0.11 -9.57
CA PHE A 63 -3.45 1.03 -8.69
C PHE A 63 -4.70 1.56 -7.98
N LEU A 64 -5.84 1.66 -8.68
CA LEU A 64 -7.11 2.13 -8.11
C LEU A 64 -7.73 1.11 -7.15
N GLU A 65 -7.43 -0.17 -7.29
CA GLU A 65 -7.87 -1.20 -6.35
C GLU A 65 -6.97 -1.28 -5.10
N CYS A 66 -5.67 -0.96 -5.26
CA CYS A 66 -4.67 -1.10 -4.22
C CYS A 66 -5.00 -0.27 -2.96
N GLY A 67 -5.05 -0.94 -1.80
CA GLY A 67 -5.33 -0.32 -0.50
C GLY A 67 -6.80 -0.02 -0.20
N ILE A 68 -7.70 -0.33 -1.15
CA ILE A 68 -9.15 -0.30 -0.94
C ILE A 68 -9.59 -1.65 -0.37
N LEU A 69 -10.17 -1.65 0.84
CA LEU A 69 -10.49 -2.89 1.55
C LEU A 69 -11.48 -3.82 0.82
N ALA A 70 -12.32 -3.26 -0.07
CA ALA A 70 -13.26 -4.02 -0.87
C ALA A 70 -12.56 -4.98 -1.85
N HIS A 71 -11.32 -4.69 -2.25
CA HIS A 71 -10.51 -5.52 -3.16
C HIS A 71 -9.58 -6.49 -2.41
N GLY A 72 -9.73 -6.60 -1.08
CA GLY A 72 -8.93 -7.48 -0.23
C GLY A 72 -7.77 -6.77 0.47
N PHE A 73 -7.22 -7.42 1.49
CA PHE A 73 -6.08 -6.89 2.25
C PHE A 73 -5.26 -8.00 2.88
N LEU A 74 -3.98 -7.69 3.12
CA LEU A 74 -3.04 -8.56 3.83
C LEU A 74 -2.81 -8.03 5.24
N ARG A 75 -2.89 -8.91 6.24
CA ARG A 75 -2.52 -8.59 7.62
C ARG A 75 -1.29 -9.41 8.00
N LEU A 76 -0.19 -8.72 8.25
CA LEU A 76 1.07 -9.33 8.67
C LEU A 76 1.28 -9.14 10.17
N ARG A 77 2.05 -10.05 10.77
CA ARG A 77 2.53 -9.97 12.14
C ARG A 77 3.95 -10.51 12.16
N CYS A 78 4.88 -9.76 12.72
CA CYS A 78 6.24 -10.22 12.95
C CYS A 78 6.25 -11.37 13.97
N GLY A 79 6.96 -12.46 13.64
CA GLY A 79 7.09 -13.62 14.53
C GLY A 79 7.90 -13.32 15.79
N ASP A 80 8.87 -12.40 15.70
CA ASP A 80 9.81 -12.10 16.79
C ASP A 80 9.25 -11.08 17.79
N CYS A 81 8.68 -9.99 17.29
CA CYS A 81 8.17 -8.91 18.15
C CYS A 81 6.64 -8.87 18.27
N GLY A 82 5.91 -9.66 17.49
CA GLY A 82 4.46 -9.77 17.57
C GLY A 82 3.68 -8.54 17.07
N HIS A 83 4.36 -7.54 16.51
CA HIS A 83 3.80 -6.36 15.83
C HIS A 83 3.69 -6.56 14.33
#